data_AF-A0A6G1HID5-F1
#
_entry.id   AF-A0A6G1HID5-F1
#
_cell.length_a   1.000
_cell.length_b   1.000
_cell.length_c   1.000
_cell.angle_alpha   90.00
_cell.angle_beta   90.00
_cell.angle_gamma   90.00
#
_symmetry.space_group_name_H-M   'P 1'
#
loop_
_entity.id
_entity.type
_entity.pdbx_description
1 polymer ?
#
loop_
_entity_poly.entity_id
_entity_poly.type
_entity_poly.pdbx_seq_one_letter_code
_entity_poly.pdbx_strand_id
1 'polypeptide(L)' 'AFTSVQFGVLVGIGGGVPSAKADIRLGDVVVCQPSKDCSGVIQYDLGVKMKCELD' A
#
# COMPACT_ATOMS: atom_id res chain seq x y z
N ALA A 1 -15.28 -23.43 -2.99
CA ALA A 1 -13.97 -22.75 -3.05
C ALA A 1 -13.87 -22.05 -4.40
N PHE A 2 -13.30 -20.83 -4.45
CA PHE A 2 -13.11 -20.08 -5.70
C PHE A 2 -11.69 -20.34 -6.23
N THR A 3 -11.56 -21.22 -7.20
CA THR A 3 -10.25 -21.70 -7.70
C THR A 3 -9.69 -20.89 -8.88
N SER A 4 -10.42 -19.91 -9.39
CA SER A 4 -10.05 -19.14 -10.59
C SER A 4 -9.79 -17.65 -10.33
N VAL A 5 -9.59 -17.24 -9.08
CA VAL A 5 -9.18 -15.86 -8.77
C VAL A 5 -7.74 -15.65 -9.23
N GLN A 6 -7.53 -14.72 -10.16
CA GLN A 6 -6.19 -14.44 -10.71
C GLN A 6 -5.49 -13.29 -9.98
N PHE A 7 -6.24 -12.30 -9.50
CA PHE A 7 -5.73 -11.18 -8.72
C PHE A 7 -6.84 -10.60 -7.83
N GLY A 8 -6.43 -9.94 -6.75
CA GLY A 8 -7.29 -9.14 -5.90
C GLY A 8 -6.73 -7.73 -5.79
N VAL A 9 -7.60 -6.73 -5.79
CA VAL A 9 -7.23 -5.33 -5.58
C VAL A 9 -7.75 -4.89 -4.22
N LEU A 10 -6.86 -4.42 -3.36
CA LEU A 10 -7.24 -3.77 -2.11
C LEU A 10 -7.46 -2.28 -2.38
N VAL A 11 -8.64 -1.79 -2.05
CA VAL A 11 -9.02 -0.38 -2.19
C VAL A 11 -9.46 0.14 -0.84
N GLY A 12 -9.05 1.37 -0.50
CA GLY A 12 -9.45 2.04 0.72
C GLY A 12 -9.20 3.54 0.60
N ILE A 13 -9.67 4.28 1.59
CA ILE A 13 -9.31 5.69 1.79
C ILE A 13 -8.18 5.77 2.82
N GLY A 14 -7.34 6.77 2.71
CA GLY A 14 -6.25 7.03 3.65
C GLY A 14 -5.96 8.51 3.77
N GLY A 15 -5.31 8.90 4.87
CA GLY A 15 -4.74 10.24 5.02
C GLY A 15 -3.37 10.34 4.35
N GLY A 16 -3.13 11.39 3.59
CA GLY A 16 -1.81 11.71 3.05
C GLY A 16 -0.98 12.52 4.03
N VAL A 17 0.35 12.35 4.00
CA VAL A 17 1.31 13.21 4.73
C VAL A 17 2.14 13.96 3.69
N PRO A 18 1.75 15.20 3.31
CA PRO A 18 2.48 15.97 2.32
C PRO A 18 3.90 16.29 2.79
N SER A 19 4.85 16.31 1.86
CA SER A 19 6.24 16.69 2.15
C SER A 19 6.86 17.44 0.98
N ALA A 20 8.01 18.07 1.17
CA ALA A 20 8.75 18.72 0.08
C ALA A 20 9.16 17.74 -1.04
N LYS A 21 9.24 16.44 -0.74
CA LYS A 21 9.59 15.38 -1.72
C LYS A 21 8.36 14.77 -2.40
N ALA A 22 7.18 14.95 -1.82
CA ALA A 22 5.93 14.38 -2.30
C ALA A 22 4.77 15.35 -2.02
N ASP A 23 4.29 16.01 -3.07
CA ASP A 23 3.11 16.89 -3.04
C ASP A 23 1.85 16.03 -3.12
N ILE A 24 1.31 15.65 -1.96
CA ILE A 24 0.09 14.83 -1.83
C ILE A 24 -1.08 15.76 -1.53
N ARG A 25 -2.15 15.66 -2.32
CA ARG A 25 -3.34 16.53 -2.23
C ARG A 25 -4.61 15.71 -2.12
N LEU A 26 -5.67 16.36 -1.64
CA LEU A 26 -7.00 15.75 -1.57
C LEU A 26 -7.49 15.43 -2.99
N GLY A 27 -7.88 14.17 -3.20
CA GLY A 27 -8.32 13.66 -4.50
C GLY A 27 -7.26 12.88 -5.25
N ASP A 28 -6.00 12.90 -4.79
CA ASP A 28 -4.95 12.07 -5.38
C ASP A 28 -5.23 10.58 -5.14
N VAL A 29 -4.95 9.77 -6.17
CA VAL A 29 -5.00 8.31 -6.08
C VAL A 29 -3.58 7.79 -5.98
N VAL A 30 -3.29 7.09 -4.90
CA VAL A 30 -1.99 6.44 -4.68
C VAL A 30 -2.09 4.98 -5.08
N VAL A 31 -1.18 4.55 -5.95
CA VAL A 31 -1.05 3.14 -6.38
C VAL A 31 0.35 2.67 -6.01
N CYS A 32 0.43 1.59 -5.22
CA CYS A 32 1.69 0.94 -4.92
C CYS A 32 1.79 -0.36 -5.71
N GLN A 33 2.92 -0.55 -6.38
CA GLN A 33 3.26 -1.84 -6.96
C GLN A 33 3.86 -2.72 -5.86
N PRO A 34 3.28 -3.90 -5.57
CA PRO A 34 3.91 -4.83 -4.64
C PRO A 34 5.27 -5.27 -5.20
N SER A 35 6.27 -5.34 -4.33
CA SER A 35 7.64 -5.77 -4.67
C SER A 35 8.07 -6.84 -3.67
N LYS A 36 8.53 -7.99 -4.17
CA LYS A 36 8.98 -9.15 -3.39
C LYS A 36 8.06 -9.43 -2.19
N ASP A 37 8.48 -9.01 -0.99
CA ASP A 37 7.83 -9.27 0.29
C ASP A 37 6.87 -8.14 0.74
N CYS A 38 6.70 -7.09 -0.06
CA CYS A 38 5.87 -5.93 0.24
C CYS A 38 4.55 -5.96 -0.55
N SER A 39 3.42 -5.99 0.15
CA SER A 39 2.07 -5.97 -0.42
C SER A 39 1.61 -4.63 -1.00
N GLY A 40 2.50 -3.63 -1.10
CA GLY A 40 2.19 -2.25 -1.54
C GLY A 40 1.39 -1.42 -0.52
N VAL A 41 0.67 -2.06 0.40
CA VAL A 41 -0.04 -1.44 1.52
C VAL A 41 0.43 -2.11 2.82
N ILE A 42 0.79 -1.30 3.81
CA ILE A 42 1.19 -1.77 5.15
C ILE A 42 0.12 -1.29 6.14
N GLN A 43 -0.47 -2.23 6.88
CA GLN A 43 -1.41 -1.91 7.94
C GLN A 43 -0.65 -1.42 9.17
N TYR A 44 -0.86 -0.16 9.55
CA TYR A 44 -0.13 0.50 10.63
C TYR A 44 -0.53 0.01 12.04
N ASP A 45 -1.66 -0.68 12.18
CA ASP A 45 -2.31 -0.95 13.48
C ASP A 45 -1.96 -2.31 14.11
N LEU A 46 -1.37 -3.26 13.37
CA LEU A 46 -0.84 -4.47 14.00
C LEU A 46 0.66 -4.27 14.21
N GLY A 47 1.18 -4.55 15.41
CA GLY A 47 2.61 -4.51 15.78
C GLY A 47 3.54 -5.48 15.00
N VAL A 48 3.25 -5.68 13.72
CA VAL A 48 4.05 -6.42 12.74
C VAL A 48 5.33 -5.62 12.50
N LYS A 49 6.46 -6.25 12.79
CA LYS A 49 7.76 -5.74 12.33
C LYS A 49 7.69 -5.62 10.80
N MET A 50 7.93 -4.42 10.28
CA MET A 50 8.10 -4.25 8.83
C MET A 50 9.18 -5.20 8.34
N LYS A 51 8.79 -6.19 7.55
CA LYS A 51 9.68 -6.93 6.65
C LYS A 51 9.39 -6.46 5.24
N CYS A 52 9.67 -5.19 5.00
CA CYS A 52 9.72 -4.63 3.66
C CYS A 52 11.13 -4.11 3.50
N GLU A 53 12.00 -4.94 2.91
CA GLU A 53 13.36 -4.55 2.58
C GLU A 53 13.26 -3.76 1.27
N LEU A 54 13.46 -2.45 1.40
CA LEU A 54 13.54 -1.54 0.26
C LEU A 54 14.95 -1.70 -0.32
N ASP A 55 15.06 -2.35 -1.48
CA ASP A 55 16.24 -2.21 -2.34
C ASP A 55 16.31 -0.78 -2.91
#